data_AF-A0A1X1B3K3-F1
#
_entry.id   AF-A0A1X1B3K3-F1
#
_cell.length_a   1.000
_cell.length_b   1.000
_cell.length_c   1.000
_cell.angle_alpha   90.00
_cell.angle_beta   90.00
_cell.angle_gamma   90.00
#
_symmetry.space_group_name_H-M   'P 1'
#
loop_
_entity.id
_entity.type
_entity.pdbx_description
1 polymer ?
#
loop_
_entity_poly.entity_id
_entity_poly.type
_entity_poly.pdbx_seq_one_letter_code
_entity_poly.pdbx_strand_id
1 'polypeptide(L)'
;MSIRNDSPELSSRESDTTNITDRVLDAARSCMLRAEGGKIALAEVARVAGVSRPTVYRRWPDVQSLTGELLNREMAEVLASVPERGSTLEEQVDRFVDVAQGLQENALFAVLWREPATALAQYVSVRLGTSQQMLLAMIEWAIGEGQERGDIRPGRPDQLAAMVLLISQSAIQSHALVAPILGDRWTTELRYALMSYLRIQS
;
A
#
# COMPACT_ATOMS: atom_id res chain seq x y z
N MET A 1 -17.49 -45.30 9.17
CA MET A 1 -18.53 -44.46 8.55
C MET A 1 -18.39 -43.07 9.17
N SER A 2 -17.63 -42.18 8.53
CA SER A 2 -17.38 -40.81 9.01
C SER A 2 -18.23 -39.88 8.16
N ILE A 3 -19.25 -39.27 8.76
CA ILE A 3 -20.09 -38.27 8.10
C ILE A 3 -19.25 -36.99 8.02
N ARG A 4 -18.78 -36.68 6.82
CA ARG A 4 -18.19 -35.39 6.47
C ARG A 4 -19.34 -34.37 6.46
N ASN A 5 -19.42 -33.55 7.50
CA ASN A 5 -20.37 -32.46 7.58
C ASN A 5 -19.72 -31.20 6.97
N ASP A 6 -19.59 -31.17 5.63
CA ASP A 6 -19.32 -29.93 4.90
C ASP A 6 -20.67 -29.19 4.79
N SER A 7 -20.94 -28.29 5.74
CA SER A 7 -22.20 -27.54 5.77
C SER A 7 -22.15 -26.38 4.75
N PRO A 8 -22.95 -26.43 3.67
CA PRO A 8 -22.97 -25.40 2.61
C PRO A 8 -23.44 -24.01 3.11
N GLU A 9 -24.09 -23.93 4.27
CA GLU A 9 -24.56 -22.67 4.88
C GLU A 9 -23.45 -21.76 5.42
N LEU A 10 -22.28 -22.32 5.77
CA LEU A 10 -21.14 -21.52 6.25
C LEU A 10 -20.44 -20.81 5.09
N SER A 11 -20.23 -21.53 3.99
CA SER A 11 -19.60 -21.00 2.77
C SER A 11 -20.45 -19.91 2.09
N SER A 12 -21.78 -20.05 2.08
CA SER A 12 -22.67 -19.04 1.50
C SER A 12 -22.74 -17.75 2.34
N ARG A 13 -22.74 -17.85 3.66
CA ARG A 13 -22.71 -16.69 4.56
C ARG A 13 -21.38 -15.96 4.53
N GLU A 14 -20.27 -16.68 4.40
CA GLU A 14 -18.94 -16.09 4.19
C GLU A 14 -18.87 -15.37 2.84
N SER A 15 -19.36 -15.98 1.75
CA SER A 15 -19.38 -15.32 0.44
C SER A 15 -20.26 -14.07 0.43
N ASP A 16 -21.42 -14.10 1.09
CA ASP A 16 -22.32 -12.94 1.22
C ASP A 16 -21.68 -11.83 2.05
N THR A 17 -20.97 -12.18 3.11
CA THR A 17 -20.26 -11.21 3.96
C THR A 17 -19.09 -10.57 3.21
N THR A 18 -18.33 -11.36 2.44
CA THR A 18 -17.26 -10.86 1.56
C THR A 18 -17.84 -9.92 0.50
N ASN A 19 -18.93 -10.31 -0.16
CA ASN A 19 -19.61 -9.48 -1.16
C ASN A 19 -20.08 -8.13 -0.59
N ILE A 20 -20.67 -8.13 0.61
CA ILE A 20 -21.06 -6.90 1.31
C ILE A 20 -19.82 -6.06 1.64
N THR A 21 -18.73 -6.69 2.06
CA THR A 21 -17.49 -6.01 2.42
C THR A 21 -16.92 -5.27 1.21
N ASP A 22 -16.78 -5.96 0.09
CA ASP A 22 -16.24 -5.38 -1.15
C ASP A 22 -17.10 -4.22 -1.65
N ARG A 23 -18.44 -4.38 -1.64
CA ARG A 23 -19.36 -3.30 -2.00
C ARG A 23 -19.21 -2.06 -1.13
N VAL A 24 -19.01 -2.23 0.18
CA VAL A 24 -18.83 -1.10 1.10
C VAL A 24 -17.47 -0.43 0.90
N LEU A 25 -16.41 -1.21 0.68
CA LEU A 25 -15.08 -0.67 0.39
C LEU A 25 -15.03 0.05 -0.96
N ASP A 26 -15.71 -0.45 -2.00
CA ASP A 26 -15.84 0.21 -3.30
C ASP A 26 -16.61 1.53 -3.20
N ALA A 27 -17.70 1.53 -2.43
CA ALA A 27 -18.46 2.74 -2.14
C ALA A 27 -17.61 3.77 -1.36
N ALA A 28 -16.82 3.31 -0.40
CA ALA A 28 -15.91 4.16 0.38
C ALA A 28 -14.84 4.78 -0.54
N ARG A 29 -14.22 3.98 -1.40
CA ARG A 29 -13.27 4.43 -2.42
C ARG A 29 -13.88 5.50 -3.31
N SER A 30 -15.07 5.26 -3.86
CA SER A 30 -15.79 6.23 -4.69
C SER A 30 -16.08 7.53 -3.92
N CYS A 31 -16.49 7.45 -2.67
CA CYS A 31 -16.73 8.63 -1.84
C CYS A 31 -15.45 9.43 -1.56
N MET A 32 -14.33 8.75 -1.26
CA MET A 32 -13.05 9.42 -0.99
C MET A 32 -12.48 10.11 -2.23
N LEU A 33 -12.58 9.47 -3.40
CA LEU A 33 -12.14 10.06 -4.67
C LEU A 33 -12.99 11.29 -5.03
N ARG A 34 -14.33 11.21 -4.89
CA ARG A 34 -15.22 12.37 -5.12
C ARG A 34 -14.98 13.52 -4.15
N ALA A 35 -14.56 13.22 -2.93
CA ALA A 35 -14.26 14.22 -1.92
C ALA A 35 -12.82 14.76 -2.02
N GLU A 36 -12.02 14.30 -2.99
CA GLU A 36 -10.60 14.64 -3.14
C GLU A 36 -9.81 14.48 -1.82
N GLY A 37 -10.09 13.40 -1.07
CA GLY A 37 -9.42 13.12 0.21
C GLY A 37 -10.00 13.89 1.40
N GLY A 38 -11.08 14.64 1.18
CA GLY A 38 -11.89 15.28 2.19
C GLY A 38 -12.68 14.32 3.07
N LYS A 39 -13.47 14.88 3.99
CA LYS A 39 -14.26 14.09 4.96
C LYS A 39 -15.38 13.32 4.25
N ILE A 40 -15.46 12.01 4.50
CA ILE A 40 -16.60 11.16 4.11
C ILE A 40 -17.44 10.79 5.33
N ALA A 41 -18.66 10.30 5.12
CA ALA A 41 -19.56 9.84 6.18
C ALA A 41 -20.01 8.39 5.94
N LEU A 42 -20.00 7.55 6.98
CA LEU A 42 -20.46 6.15 6.91
C LEU A 42 -21.89 6.02 6.39
N ALA A 43 -22.76 6.99 6.72
CA ALA A 43 -24.13 7.02 6.23
C ALA A 43 -24.22 7.21 4.70
N GLU A 44 -23.34 8.01 4.11
CA GLU A 44 -23.26 8.20 2.66
C GLU A 44 -22.66 6.96 2.00
N VAL A 45 -21.61 6.37 2.59
CA VAL A 45 -21.03 5.11 2.11
C VAL A 45 -22.08 4.00 2.10
N ALA A 46 -22.87 3.83 3.17
CA ALA A 46 -23.94 2.84 3.23
C ALA A 46 -24.98 3.03 2.10
N ARG A 47 -25.34 4.29 1.83
CA ARG A 47 -26.28 4.66 0.76
C ARG A 47 -25.71 4.30 -0.62
N VAL A 48 -24.46 4.65 -0.90
CA VAL A 48 -23.78 4.33 -2.17
C VAL A 48 -23.57 2.84 -2.34
N ALA A 49 -23.22 2.13 -1.26
CA ALA A 49 -23.07 0.68 -1.24
C ALA A 49 -24.40 -0.05 -1.36
N GLY A 50 -25.56 0.61 -1.21
CA GLY A 50 -26.88 -0.01 -1.27
C GLY A 50 -27.14 -0.97 -0.09
N VAL A 51 -26.63 -0.66 1.10
CA VAL A 51 -26.81 -1.46 2.32
C VAL A 51 -27.35 -0.62 3.47
N SER A 52 -27.92 -1.25 4.50
CA SER A 52 -28.43 -0.54 5.67
C SER A 52 -27.29 0.06 6.50
N ARG A 53 -27.54 1.21 7.17
CA ARG A 53 -26.57 1.81 8.11
C ARG A 53 -26.12 0.82 9.20
N PRO A 54 -27.02 0.08 9.89
CA PRO A 54 -26.60 -0.93 10.86
C PRO A 54 -25.64 -1.99 10.29
N THR A 55 -25.80 -2.38 9.02
CA THR A 55 -24.88 -3.32 8.35
C THR A 55 -23.45 -2.78 8.31
N VAL A 56 -23.27 -1.49 8.00
CA VAL A 56 -21.95 -0.83 7.97
C VAL A 56 -21.41 -0.63 9.38
N TYR A 57 -22.19 -0.01 10.28
CA TYR A 57 -21.74 0.32 11.64
C TYR A 57 -21.33 -0.89 12.47
N ARG A 58 -21.89 -2.08 12.20
CA ARG A 58 -21.51 -3.32 12.89
C ARG A 58 -20.07 -3.75 12.61
N ARG A 59 -19.55 -3.48 11.40
CA ARG A 59 -18.19 -3.85 10.99
C ARG A 59 -17.22 -2.68 11.10
N TRP A 60 -17.67 -1.48 10.80
CA TRP A 60 -16.90 -0.24 10.88
C TRP A 60 -17.59 0.74 11.81
N PRO A 61 -17.17 0.81 13.09
CA PRO A 61 -17.78 1.73 14.05
C PRO A 61 -17.54 3.21 13.68
N ASP A 62 -16.51 3.51 12.89
CA ASP A 62 -16.14 4.86 12.48
C ASP A 62 -15.52 4.89 11.07
N VAL A 63 -15.29 6.10 10.53
CA VAL A 63 -14.67 6.28 9.21
C VAL A 63 -13.20 5.82 9.21
N GLN A 64 -12.50 5.89 10.34
CA GLN A 64 -11.09 5.53 10.44
C GLN A 64 -10.88 4.03 10.23
N SER A 65 -11.69 3.20 10.87
CA SER A 65 -11.69 1.73 10.71
C SER A 65 -12.00 1.33 9.27
N LEU A 66 -13.00 1.96 8.64
CA LEU A 66 -13.35 1.74 7.23
C LEU A 66 -12.20 2.13 6.29
N THR A 67 -11.66 3.34 6.43
CA THR A 67 -10.53 3.80 5.62
C THR A 67 -9.33 2.90 5.81
N GLY A 68 -9.10 2.44 7.03
CA GLY A 68 -8.07 1.49 7.33
C GLY A 68 -8.14 0.19 6.55
N GLU A 69 -9.32 -0.44 6.55
CA GLU A 69 -9.56 -1.67 5.79
C GLU A 69 -9.45 -1.44 4.28
N LEU A 70 -9.96 -0.29 3.79
CA LEU A 70 -9.82 0.10 2.40
C LEU A 70 -8.35 0.24 1.98
N LEU A 71 -7.53 0.94 2.76
CA LEU A 71 -6.11 1.12 2.43
C LEU A 71 -5.33 -0.19 2.47
N ASN A 72 -5.67 -1.10 3.39
CA ASN A 72 -5.09 -2.44 3.40
C ASN A 72 -5.45 -3.21 2.12
N ARG A 73 -6.71 -3.11 1.65
CA ARG A 73 -7.13 -3.73 0.39
C ARG A 73 -6.38 -3.15 -0.81
N GLU A 74 -6.31 -1.83 -0.94
CA GLU A 74 -5.62 -1.18 -2.07
C GLU A 74 -4.12 -1.49 -2.08
N MET A 75 -3.48 -1.53 -0.91
CA MET A 75 -2.07 -1.96 -0.78
C MET A 75 -1.90 -3.42 -1.20
N ALA A 76 -2.78 -4.32 -0.77
CA ALA A 76 -2.73 -5.72 -1.13
C ALA A 76 -2.93 -5.94 -2.64
N GLU A 77 -3.83 -5.19 -3.27
CA GLU A 77 -4.04 -5.20 -4.72
C GLU A 77 -2.80 -4.74 -5.49
N VAL A 78 -2.15 -3.65 -5.05
CA VAL A 78 -0.87 -3.21 -5.64
C VAL A 78 0.21 -4.27 -5.49
N LEU A 79 0.39 -4.82 -4.29
CA LEU A 79 1.39 -5.87 -4.04
C LEU A 79 1.12 -7.14 -4.86
N ALA A 80 -0.15 -7.55 -5.01
CA ALA A 80 -0.55 -8.72 -5.79
C ALA A 80 -0.36 -8.53 -7.30
N SER A 81 -0.41 -7.28 -7.78
CA SER A 81 -0.15 -6.94 -9.19
C SER A 81 1.34 -7.02 -9.56
N VAL A 82 2.22 -6.96 -8.56
CA VAL A 82 3.67 -7.00 -8.75
C VAL A 82 4.14 -8.44 -8.60
N PRO A 83 4.70 -9.06 -9.66
CA PRO A 83 5.17 -10.43 -9.58
C PRO A 83 6.29 -10.56 -8.54
N GLU A 84 6.30 -11.70 -7.83
CA GLU A 84 7.47 -12.08 -7.05
C GLU A 84 8.67 -12.24 -7.99
N ARG A 85 9.81 -11.71 -7.57
CA ARG A 85 11.08 -11.82 -8.29
C ARG A 85 12.07 -12.61 -7.42
N GLY A 86 13.20 -13.03 -7.99
CA GLY A 86 14.23 -13.74 -7.25
C GLY A 86 14.89 -12.89 -6.14
N SER A 87 15.91 -13.46 -5.50
CA SER A 87 16.54 -12.86 -4.33
C SER A 87 17.68 -11.90 -4.66
N THR A 88 18.10 -11.77 -5.92
CA THR A 88 19.23 -10.90 -6.28
C THR A 88 18.92 -9.43 -6.01
N LEU A 89 19.96 -8.61 -5.76
CA LEU A 89 19.79 -7.17 -5.58
C LEU A 89 18.98 -6.52 -6.72
N GLU A 90 19.27 -6.89 -7.97
CA GLU A 90 18.58 -6.34 -9.15
C GLU A 90 17.09 -6.68 -9.13
N GLU A 91 16.75 -7.94 -8.86
CA GLU A 91 15.36 -8.39 -8.78
C GLU A 91 14.59 -7.74 -7.62
N GLN A 92 15.24 -7.57 -6.46
CA GLN A 92 14.63 -6.92 -5.30
C GLN A 92 14.41 -5.42 -5.54
N VAL A 93 15.38 -4.73 -6.14
CA VAL A 93 15.23 -3.31 -6.51
C VAL A 93 14.15 -3.13 -7.56
N ASP A 94 14.11 -4.00 -8.57
CA ASP A 94 13.07 -3.92 -9.59
C ASP A 94 11.67 -4.13 -9.00
N ARG A 95 11.49 -5.15 -8.14
CA ARG A 95 10.23 -5.40 -7.44
C ARG A 95 9.83 -4.17 -6.60
N PHE A 96 10.79 -3.57 -5.92
CA PHE A 96 10.55 -2.36 -5.13
C PHE A 96 10.08 -1.19 -6.00
N VAL A 97 10.70 -0.98 -7.16
CA VAL A 97 10.33 0.07 -8.12
C VAL A 97 8.95 -0.18 -8.71
N ASP A 98 8.61 -1.43 -9.03
CA ASP A 98 7.27 -1.80 -9.53
C ASP A 98 6.18 -1.50 -8.48
N VAL A 99 6.43 -1.83 -7.20
CA VAL A 99 5.52 -1.49 -6.09
C VAL A 99 5.39 0.03 -5.94
N ALA A 100 6.50 0.76 -6.02
CA ALA A 100 6.49 2.22 -5.96
C ALA A 100 5.65 2.83 -7.10
N GLN A 101 5.78 2.28 -8.31
CA GLN A 101 4.99 2.69 -9.47
C GLN A 101 3.50 2.40 -9.28
N GLY A 102 3.13 1.18 -8.89
CA GLY A 102 1.73 0.82 -8.66
C GLY A 102 1.08 1.65 -7.54
N LEU A 103 1.84 2.01 -6.51
CA LEU A 103 1.40 2.93 -5.46
C LEU A 103 1.20 4.35 -5.98
N GLN A 104 2.10 4.84 -6.84
CA GLN A 104 2.01 6.17 -7.45
C GLN A 104 0.80 6.28 -8.39
N GLU A 105 0.53 5.23 -9.17
CA GLU A 105 -0.56 5.18 -10.15
C GLU A 105 -1.94 4.95 -9.49
N ASN A 106 -1.96 4.48 -8.24
CA ASN A 106 -3.19 4.28 -7.50
C ASN A 106 -3.86 5.62 -7.15
N ALA A 107 -5.04 5.84 -7.71
CA ALA A 107 -5.81 7.07 -7.54
C ALA A 107 -6.11 7.44 -6.08
N LEU A 108 -6.33 6.45 -5.20
CA LEU A 108 -6.64 6.72 -3.79
C LEU A 108 -5.41 7.27 -3.07
N PHE A 109 -4.25 6.63 -3.24
CA PHE A 109 -2.99 7.09 -2.64
C PHE A 109 -2.58 8.45 -3.21
N ALA A 110 -2.72 8.66 -4.52
CA ALA A 110 -2.44 9.95 -5.16
C ALA A 110 -3.26 11.11 -4.56
N VAL A 111 -4.55 10.87 -4.26
CA VAL A 111 -5.41 11.84 -3.58
C VAL A 111 -4.95 12.10 -2.14
N LEU A 112 -4.61 11.05 -1.39
CA LEU A 112 -4.19 11.16 0.01
C LEU A 112 -2.85 11.87 0.18
N TRP A 113 -1.92 11.76 -0.78
CA TRP A 113 -0.64 12.47 -0.71
C TRP A 113 -0.73 13.95 -1.11
N ARG A 114 -1.75 14.34 -1.87
CA ARG A 114 -1.89 15.73 -2.35
C ARG A 114 -2.35 16.69 -1.26
N GLU A 115 -3.21 16.22 -0.35
CA GLU A 115 -3.87 17.07 0.65
C GLU A 115 -3.62 16.58 2.09
N PRO A 116 -2.39 16.74 2.62
CA PRO A 116 -2.01 16.23 3.95
C PRO A 116 -2.74 16.92 5.12
N ALA A 117 -3.43 18.02 4.87
CA ALA A 117 -4.12 18.82 5.88
C ALA A 117 -5.50 18.24 6.28
N THR A 118 -6.02 17.24 5.58
CA THR A 118 -7.33 16.66 5.97
C THR A 118 -7.20 15.79 7.21
N ALA A 119 -8.24 15.77 8.05
CA ALA A 119 -8.28 14.91 9.24
C ALA A 119 -8.09 13.42 8.88
N LEU A 120 -8.47 13.04 7.66
CA LEU A 120 -8.27 11.71 7.13
C LEU A 120 -6.81 11.47 6.77
N ALA A 121 -6.15 12.43 6.10
CA ALA A 121 -4.72 12.36 5.81
C ALA A 121 -3.86 12.29 7.08
N GLN A 122 -4.26 12.98 8.16
CA GLN A 122 -3.58 12.86 9.47
C GLN A 122 -3.70 11.45 10.06
N TYR A 123 -4.89 10.84 10.02
CA TYR A 123 -5.08 9.45 10.46
C TYR A 123 -4.27 8.48 9.60
N VAL A 124 -4.30 8.67 8.28
CA VAL A 124 -3.52 7.88 7.33
C VAL A 124 -2.02 8.03 7.60
N SER A 125 -1.54 9.23 7.93
CA SER A 125 -0.14 9.47 8.28
C SER A 125 0.29 8.65 9.52
N VAL A 126 -0.51 8.63 10.59
CA VAL A 126 -0.22 7.81 11.78
C VAL A 126 -0.18 6.33 11.43
N ARG A 127 -1.18 5.85 10.67
CA ARG A 127 -1.28 4.44 10.28
C ARG A 127 -0.18 4.01 9.31
N LEU A 128 0.18 4.87 8.36
CA LEU A 128 1.33 4.70 7.48
C LEU A 128 2.63 4.65 8.28
N GLY A 129 2.77 5.40 9.38
CA GLY A 129 3.92 5.30 10.28
C GLY A 129 4.13 3.88 10.84
N THR A 130 3.05 3.21 11.25
CA THR A 130 3.14 1.80 11.69
C THR A 130 3.51 0.86 10.52
N SER A 131 2.91 1.07 9.34
CA SER A 131 3.25 0.28 8.15
C SER A 131 4.69 0.53 7.67
N GLN A 132 5.23 1.73 7.86
CA GLN A 132 6.61 2.08 7.55
C GLN A 132 7.60 1.29 8.41
N GLN A 133 7.30 1.06 9.69
CA GLN A 133 8.15 0.24 10.55
C GLN A 133 8.22 -1.21 10.05
N MET A 134 7.09 -1.77 9.61
CA MET A 134 7.07 -3.10 9.01
C MET A 134 7.84 -3.16 7.69
N LEU A 135 7.65 -2.16 6.81
CA LEU A 135 8.41 -2.04 5.56
C LEU A 135 9.91 -1.91 5.82
N LEU A 136 10.30 -1.09 6.80
CA LEU A 136 11.70 -0.90 7.18
C LEU A 136 12.32 -2.22 7.63
N ALA A 137 11.65 -2.99 8.48
CA ALA A 137 12.12 -4.29 8.93
C ALA A 137 12.27 -5.29 7.75
N MET A 138 11.35 -5.28 6.78
CA MET A 138 11.46 -6.14 5.59
C MET A 138 12.64 -5.75 4.70
N ILE A 139 12.86 -4.44 4.47
CA ILE A 139 13.98 -3.94 3.68
C ILE A 139 15.31 -4.23 4.41
N GLU A 140 15.36 -4.03 5.71
CA GLU A 140 16.52 -4.34 6.56
C GLU A 140 16.91 -5.83 6.44
N TRP A 141 15.93 -6.72 6.55
CA TRP A 141 16.15 -8.15 6.39
C TRP A 141 16.69 -8.50 4.99
N ALA A 142 16.07 -7.97 3.93
CA ALA A 142 16.52 -8.20 2.56
C ALA A 142 17.95 -7.67 2.30
N ILE A 143 18.31 -6.55 2.93
CA ILE A 143 19.67 -5.98 2.87
C ILE A 143 20.67 -6.90 3.57
N GLY A 144 20.33 -7.43 4.75
CA GLY A 144 21.18 -8.40 5.46
C GLY A 144 21.47 -9.64 4.61
N GLU A 145 20.43 -10.23 4.01
CA GLU A 145 20.56 -11.38 3.11
C GLU A 145 21.45 -11.06 1.89
N GLY A 146 21.33 -9.87 1.31
CA GLY A 146 22.20 -9.46 0.19
C GLY A 146 23.65 -9.20 0.59
N GLN A 147 23.88 -8.69 1.81
CA GLN A 147 25.22 -8.55 2.35
C GLN A 147 25.89 -9.91 2.59
N GLU A 148 25.14 -10.91 3.07
CA GLU A 148 25.64 -12.29 3.22
C GLU A 148 26.01 -12.93 1.88
N ARG A 149 25.24 -12.65 0.82
CA ARG A 149 25.57 -13.09 -0.55
C ARG A 149 26.70 -12.30 -1.21
N GLY A 150 27.03 -11.12 -0.68
CA GLY A 150 28.03 -10.22 -1.25
C GLY A 150 27.57 -9.48 -2.51
N ASP A 151 26.26 -9.22 -2.66
CA ASP A 151 25.71 -8.39 -3.75
C ASP A 151 25.34 -6.96 -3.29
N ILE A 152 25.30 -6.71 -1.97
CA ILE A 152 25.07 -5.39 -1.35
C ILE A 152 26.33 -4.90 -0.61
N ARG A 153 26.58 -3.60 -0.68
CA ARG A 153 27.72 -2.95 0.00
C ARG A 153 27.73 -3.14 1.52
N PRO A 154 28.91 -3.12 2.16
CA PRO A 154 29.01 -3.13 3.61
C PRO A 154 28.38 -1.86 4.23
N GLY A 155 27.89 -2.02 5.45
CA GLY A 155 27.21 -0.98 6.21
C GLY A 155 26.19 -1.60 7.17
N ARG A 156 25.58 -0.78 8.04
CA ARG A 156 24.52 -1.29 8.93
C ARG A 156 23.20 -1.43 8.14
N PRO A 157 22.55 -2.60 8.15
CA PRO A 157 21.31 -2.85 7.40
C PRO A 157 20.19 -1.84 7.70
N ASP A 158 19.99 -1.48 8.97
CA ASP A 158 18.98 -0.53 9.42
C ASP A 158 19.15 0.86 8.76
N GLN A 159 20.38 1.35 8.69
CA GLN A 159 20.70 2.64 8.07
C GLN A 159 20.52 2.61 6.55
N LEU A 160 20.91 1.52 5.91
CA LEU A 160 20.72 1.33 4.48
C LEU A 160 19.23 1.27 4.13
N ALA A 161 18.45 0.50 4.90
CA ALA A 161 17.01 0.37 4.73
C ALA A 161 16.29 1.71 4.89
N ALA A 162 16.66 2.50 5.90
CA ALA A 162 16.08 3.83 6.12
C ALA A 162 16.30 4.75 4.91
N MET A 163 17.50 4.74 4.33
CA MET A 163 17.79 5.55 3.14
C MET A 163 17.06 5.06 1.89
N VAL A 164 16.98 3.74 1.67
CA VAL A 164 16.16 3.17 0.57
C VAL A 164 14.71 3.63 0.71
N LEU A 165 14.14 3.53 1.90
CA LEU A 165 12.79 3.97 2.19
C LEU A 165 12.60 5.47 1.89
N LEU A 166 13.52 6.33 2.34
CA LEU A 166 13.44 7.78 2.14
C LEU A 166 13.59 8.19 0.67
N ILE A 167 14.53 7.61 -0.07
CA ILE A 167 14.73 7.86 -1.51
C ILE A 167 13.43 7.56 -2.27
N SER A 168 12.87 6.38 -2.01
CA SER A 168 11.66 5.92 -2.65
C SER A 168 10.42 6.74 -2.28
N GLN A 169 10.25 7.05 -0.99
CA GLN A 169 9.16 7.92 -0.56
C GLN A 169 9.24 9.31 -1.20
N SER A 170 10.44 9.89 -1.27
CA SER A 170 10.65 11.17 -1.93
C SER A 170 10.25 11.11 -3.40
N ALA A 171 10.65 10.06 -4.12
CA ALA A 171 10.32 9.88 -5.52
C ALA A 171 8.81 9.77 -5.76
N ILE A 172 8.09 9.02 -4.91
CA ILE A 172 6.63 8.83 -5.01
C ILE A 172 5.88 10.12 -4.64
N GLN A 173 6.14 10.65 -3.45
CA GLN A 173 5.36 11.76 -2.88
C GLN A 173 5.63 13.09 -3.60
N SER A 174 6.86 13.31 -4.05
CA SER A 174 7.23 14.54 -4.78
C SER A 174 7.06 14.41 -6.29
N HIS A 175 6.59 13.27 -6.81
CA HIS A 175 6.48 13.01 -8.25
C HIS A 175 5.75 14.14 -8.99
N ALA A 176 4.61 14.60 -8.48
CA ALA A 176 3.81 15.64 -9.14
C ALA A 176 4.57 16.95 -9.38
N LEU A 177 5.52 17.29 -8.51
CA LEU A 177 6.34 18.50 -8.62
C LEU A 177 7.37 18.38 -9.76
N VAL A 178 7.91 17.19 -9.98
CA VAL A 178 9.01 16.92 -10.92
C VAL A 178 8.54 16.18 -12.19
N ALA A 179 7.27 15.83 -12.29
CA ALA A 179 6.69 15.14 -13.44
C ALA A 179 6.97 15.82 -14.79
N PRO A 180 6.96 17.17 -14.92
CA PRO A 180 7.34 17.84 -16.17
C PRO A 180 8.80 17.62 -16.59
N ILE A 181 9.67 17.24 -15.65
CA ILE A 181 11.11 17.01 -15.87
C ILE A 181 11.39 15.53 -16.10
N LEU A 182 10.87 14.65 -15.23
CA LEU A 182 11.18 13.23 -15.25
C LEU A 182 10.27 12.42 -16.19
N GLY A 183 9.01 12.86 -16.37
CA GLY A 183 8.00 12.10 -17.09
C GLY A 183 7.98 10.63 -16.66
N ASP A 184 7.82 9.73 -17.62
CA ASP A 184 7.77 8.28 -17.39
C ASP A 184 9.14 7.68 -16.99
N ARG A 185 10.24 8.45 -17.04
CA ARG A 185 11.58 7.96 -16.69
C ARG A 185 11.84 7.93 -15.18
N TRP A 186 10.95 8.45 -14.35
CA TRP A 186 11.17 8.53 -12.90
C TRP A 186 11.45 7.15 -12.27
N THR A 187 10.81 6.08 -12.76
CA THR A 187 11.06 4.69 -12.29
C THR A 187 12.44 4.20 -12.69
N THR A 188 12.91 4.56 -13.89
CA THR A 188 14.26 4.25 -14.37
C THR A 188 15.32 4.95 -13.53
N GLU A 189 15.11 6.23 -13.22
CA GLU A 189 16.03 7.02 -12.39
C GLU A 189 16.01 6.56 -10.92
N LEU A 190 14.83 6.23 -10.37
CA LEU A 190 14.71 5.65 -9.03
C LEU A 190 15.47 4.33 -8.94
N ARG A 191 15.27 3.44 -9.92
CA ARG A 191 16.01 2.17 -10.03
C ARG A 191 17.51 2.42 -10.04
N TYR A 192 17.98 3.35 -10.87
CA TYR A 192 19.39 3.69 -10.97
C TYR A 192 19.97 4.22 -9.65
N ALA A 193 19.22 5.08 -8.94
CA ALA A 193 19.61 5.61 -7.65
C ALA A 193 19.71 4.51 -6.58
N LEU A 194 18.71 3.64 -6.47
CA LEU A 194 18.69 2.54 -5.50
C LEU A 194 19.80 1.52 -5.78
N MET A 195 19.97 1.12 -7.05
CA MET A 195 21.05 0.24 -7.46
C MET A 195 22.42 0.85 -7.11
N SER A 196 22.67 2.11 -7.51
CA SER A 196 23.94 2.78 -7.23
C SER A 196 24.20 2.95 -5.73
N TYR A 197 23.15 3.17 -4.95
CA TYR A 197 23.23 3.29 -3.51
C TYR A 197 23.57 1.96 -2.81
N LEU A 198 23.09 0.82 -3.32
CA LEU A 198 23.24 -0.49 -2.68
C LEU A 198 24.42 -1.31 -3.20
N ARG A 199 24.88 -1.07 -4.43
CA ARG A 199 25.99 -1.80 -5.04
C ARG A 199 27.30 -1.61 -4.28
N ILE A 200 28.12 -2.66 -4.27
CA ILE A 200 29.50 -2.61 -3.78
C ILE A 200 30.27 -1.58 -4.63
N GLN A 201 30.91 -0.62 -3.96
CA GLN A 201 31.82 0.29 -4.63
C GLN A 201 33.16 -0.44 -4.82
N SER A 202 33.55 -0.61 -6.07
CA SER A 202 34.87 -1.13 -6.48
C SER A 202 35.96 -0.08 -6.33
#